data_AF-A0A1G0MYW5-F1
#
_entry.id   AF-A0A1G0MYW5-F1
#
_cell.length_a   1.000
_cell.length_b   1.000
_cell.length_c   1.000
_cell.angle_alpha   90.00
_cell.angle_beta   90.00
_cell.angle_gamma   90.00
#
_symmetry.space_group_name_H-M   'P 1'
#
loop_
_entity.id
_entity.type
_entity.pdbx_description
1 polymer ?
#
loop_
_entity_poly.entity_id
_entity_poly.type
_entity_poly.pdbx_seq_one_letter_code
_entity_poly.pdbx_strand_id
1 'polypeptide(L)'
;MSRSTYIPYLILSFCLIALAGCSSSGSSADNQSAAITGSVMAGPTSGAKITVKTVAGAVVAGPVTSSIDGSYNISIPSSALATDLIFEATDGTFDDEAEQSASGKSVPLGTLSAYVSSGSLTPGSHVTIDPSSTIIRKMVAGGKSKSAAETSFSAAFGYTPDSSIKPAFVNMSTASTDKQRLAGIRIAAFSQLTKDFINDPTKQFEMIDAMADDLFDDSFDGRKNGAAVTTATGTAIPEDIGNRFTSALVGFETSSLNKCKLSPDKLGPLPFNKIALTDSYKVEFVPGTMAAAMGKTRFTIKLTNRSDNTPAVGKAVSLLPYMYMATKSHTTPSEPVIDNGDGTYSCTVYYVMASTSNGISMGIWQIKVNIGTESANFYPSVAMPMGNTMLTKLTGITDSITGMAGVEKRTYFLFRDSLTADTSGHTFSLFLATKENLLNFPAVTVGSSLKDQTGTLWTVNSISVQMSTDATTWVNSTDSGNGHWSASGLTGLASGVSGKIYVKVTVNGEQKSTDGAAVATANGYQTFTVIP
;
A
#
# COMPACT_ATOMS: atom_id res chain seq x y z
N MET A 1 -0.92 -63.35 -27.20
CA MET A 1 -1.58 -64.62 -27.57
C MET A 1 -1.46 -65.59 -26.39
N SER A 2 -2.58 -66.22 -26.01
CA SER A 2 -2.68 -67.53 -25.32
C SER A 2 -2.12 -67.64 -23.88
N ARG A 3 -3.00 -67.64 -22.86
CA ARG A 3 -3.59 -68.80 -22.13
C ARG A 3 -2.62 -69.47 -21.14
N SER A 4 -2.91 -69.40 -19.83
CA SER A 4 -3.56 -70.46 -19.01
C SER A 4 -2.47 -71.36 -18.36
N THR A 5 -2.50 -71.96 -17.15
CA THR A 5 -3.53 -72.76 -16.46
C THR A 5 -2.93 -73.23 -15.08
N TYR A 6 -3.66 -73.10 -13.95
CA TYR A 6 -3.83 -74.01 -12.75
C TYR A 6 -2.63 -74.36 -11.80
N ILE A 7 -2.65 -74.17 -10.46
CA ILE A 7 -3.37 -74.82 -9.29
C ILE A 7 -2.91 -76.29 -9.04
N PRO A 8 -2.85 -76.93 -7.81
CA PRO A 8 -2.90 -76.54 -6.36
C PRO A 8 -1.86 -77.27 -5.43
N TYR A 9 -1.86 -76.95 -4.11
CA TYR A 9 -1.81 -77.86 -2.93
C TYR A 9 -2.26 -76.99 -1.74
N LEU A 10 -3.39 -77.14 -1.03
CA LEU A 10 -4.04 -78.23 -0.28
C LEU A 10 -3.17 -78.86 0.83
N ILE A 11 -3.25 -78.31 2.04
CA ILE A 11 -3.21 -79.09 3.29
C ILE A 11 -4.42 -78.67 4.14
N LEU A 12 -5.26 -79.67 4.38
CA LEU A 12 -6.45 -79.70 5.22
C LEU A 12 -6.03 -80.32 6.57
N SER A 13 -6.38 -79.73 7.71
CA SER A 13 -6.57 -80.52 8.93
C SER A 13 -7.39 -79.80 10.01
N PHE A 14 -8.58 -80.36 10.24
CA PHE A 14 -9.36 -80.50 11.48
C PHE A 14 -9.82 -79.26 12.29
N CYS A 15 -11.03 -78.82 11.92
CA CYS A 15 -12.28 -78.86 12.70
C CYS A 15 -12.18 -79.00 14.25
N LEU A 16 -12.64 -77.94 14.95
CA LEU A 16 -13.48 -78.07 16.14
C LEU A 16 -14.54 -76.97 16.12
N ILE A 17 -15.79 -77.38 15.94
CA ILE A 17 -16.99 -76.54 16.04
C ILE A 17 -17.42 -76.55 17.51
N ALA A 18 -17.48 -75.37 18.12
CA ALA A 18 -18.31 -75.11 19.29
C ALA A 18 -19.16 -73.87 19.01
N LEU A 19 -20.46 -74.04 19.15
CA LEU A 19 -21.52 -73.06 18.94
C LEU A 19 -21.53 -71.95 20.01
N ALA A 20 -22.21 -70.86 19.61
CA ALA A 20 -22.85 -69.83 20.43
C ALA A 20 -22.03 -68.57 20.78
N GLY A 21 -22.40 -67.48 20.11
CA GLY A 21 -21.95 -66.13 20.43
C GLY A 21 -22.20 -65.16 19.28
N CYS A 22 -23.47 -64.90 18.96
CA CYS A 22 -23.84 -63.73 18.15
C CYS A 22 -23.55 -62.48 18.98
N SER A 23 -22.35 -61.91 18.88
CA SER A 23 -22.12 -60.51 19.23
C SER A 23 -21.99 -59.73 17.94
N SER A 24 -23.02 -58.96 17.63
CA SER A 24 -22.95 -57.89 16.65
C SER A 24 -21.88 -56.91 17.14
N SER A 25 -20.68 -56.99 16.59
CA SER A 25 -19.72 -55.89 16.63
C SER A 25 -20.31 -54.79 15.76
N GLY A 26 -21.18 -53.98 16.38
CA GLY A 26 -21.55 -52.68 15.88
C GLY A 26 -20.25 -51.92 15.66
N SER A 27 -19.87 -51.77 14.40
CA SER A 27 -18.86 -50.82 13.98
C SER A 27 -19.36 -49.46 14.43
N SER A 28 -18.85 -49.00 15.58
CA SER A 28 -18.93 -47.62 16.00
C SER A 28 -18.47 -46.80 14.80
N ALA A 29 -19.37 -46.01 14.22
CA ALA A 29 -18.95 -44.96 13.32
C ALA A 29 -17.98 -44.11 14.15
N ASP A 30 -16.68 -44.22 13.85
CA ASP A 30 -15.69 -43.33 14.43
C ASP A 30 -16.22 -41.92 14.18
N ASN A 31 -16.55 -41.21 15.25
CA ASN A 31 -16.86 -39.79 15.19
C ASN A 31 -15.55 -39.06 14.87
N GLN A 32 -15.09 -39.21 13.63
CA GLN A 32 -13.86 -38.61 13.17
C GLN A 32 -14.03 -37.10 13.29
N SER A 33 -13.18 -36.48 14.07
CA SER A 33 -13.09 -35.03 14.20
C SER A 33 -11.74 -34.57 13.66
N ALA A 34 -11.72 -33.40 13.03
CA ALA A 34 -10.50 -32.74 12.62
C ALA A 34 -10.07 -31.77 13.72
N ALA A 35 -8.82 -31.88 14.16
CA ALA A 35 -8.19 -30.87 15.00
C ALA A 35 -7.83 -29.66 14.14
N ILE A 36 -8.44 -28.51 14.46
CA ILE A 36 -8.20 -27.23 13.82
C ILE A 36 -7.54 -26.31 14.85
N THR A 37 -6.45 -25.67 14.45
CA THR A 37 -5.80 -24.65 15.28
C THR A 37 -6.27 -23.26 14.86
N GLY A 38 -6.04 -22.26 15.69
CA GLY A 38 -6.34 -20.89 15.31
C GLY A 38 -5.76 -19.86 16.25
N SER A 39 -6.08 -18.61 15.99
CA SER A 39 -5.69 -17.47 16.81
C SER A 39 -6.80 -16.43 16.86
N VAL A 40 -7.05 -15.83 18.02
CA VAL A 40 -7.94 -14.66 18.18
C VAL A 40 -7.09 -13.41 18.38
N MET A 41 -7.25 -12.43 17.48
CA MET A 41 -6.32 -11.30 17.36
C MET A 41 -7.06 -9.96 17.17
N ALA A 42 -7.14 -9.17 18.24
CA ALA A 42 -7.25 -7.70 18.23
C ALA A 42 -5.98 -7.07 18.85
N GLY A 43 -4.91 -7.85 18.82
CA GLY A 43 -3.98 -8.10 19.92
C GLY A 43 -4.19 -9.54 20.42
N PRO A 44 -3.16 -10.29 20.88
CA PRO A 44 -3.30 -11.62 21.43
C PRO A 44 -4.38 -11.60 22.49
N THR A 45 -5.48 -12.27 22.16
CA THR A 45 -6.65 -12.24 23.02
C THR A 45 -6.59 -13.42 23.98
N SER A 46 -6.39 -13.15 25.26
CA SER A 46 -6.37 -14.15 26.31
C SER A 46 -7.78 -14.45 26.81
N GLY A 47 -8.12 -15.73 26.99
CA GLY A 47 -9.35 -16.13 27.66
C GLY A 47 -10.63 -15.99 26.82
N ALA A 48 -10.53 -15.73 25.52
CA ALA A 48 -11.68 -15.71 24.63
C ALA A 48 -12.29 -17.11 24.51
N LYS A 49 -13.62 -17.19 24.42
CA LYS A 49 -14.36 -18.42 24.16
C LYS A 49 -14.64 -18.52 22.67
N ILE A 50 -14.13 -19.57 22.05
CA ILE A 50 -14.27 -19.83 20.62
C ILE A 50 -15.30 -20.92 20.40
N THR A 51 -16.34 -20.60 19.66
CA THR A 51 -17.35 -21.57 19.18
C THR A 51 -17.32 -21.64 17.66
N VAL A 52 -17.64 -22.81 17.12
CA VAL A 52 -17.85 -22.98 15.68
C VAL A 52 -19.33 -23.23 15.45
N LYS A 53 -19.93 -22.48 14.55
CA LYS A 53 -21.34 -22.53 14.20
C LYS A 53 -21.52 -22.78 12.70
N THR A 54 -22.64 -23.38 12.31
CA THR A 54 -23.09 -23.29 10.92
C THR A 54 -23.59 -21.88 10.63
N VAL A 55 -23.76 -21.54 9.35
CA VAL A 55 -24.39 -20.28 8.93
C VAL A 55 -25.81 -20.08 9.47
N ALA A 56 -26.52 -21.17 9.81
CA ALA A 56 -27.83 -21.13 10.44
C ALA A 56 -27.76 -20.89 11.97
N GLY A 57 -26.56 -20.78 12.54
CA GLY A 57 -26.34 -20.50 13.97
C GLY A 57 -26.25 -21.73 14.87
N ALA A 58 -26.37 -22.96 14.33
CA ALA A 58 -26.24 -24.18 15.12
C ALA A 58 -24.76 -24.39 15.52
N VAL A 59 -24.49 -24.57 16.81
CA VAL A 59 -23.14 -24.84 17.33
C VAL A 59 -22.71 -26.25 16.92
N VAL A 60 -21.56 -26.38 16.27
CA VAL A 60 -20.98 -27.66 15.82
C VAL A 60 -19.73 -28.05 16.62
N ALA A 61 -19.05 -27.10 17.25
CA ALA A 61 -17.90 -27.35 18.13
C ALA A 61 -17.68 -26.21 19.14
N GLY A 62 -16.97 -26.51 20.23
CA GLY A 62 -16.65 -25.55 21.29
C GLY A 62 -17.73 -25.45 22.39
N PRO A 63 -17.58 -24.50 23.34
CA PRO A 63 -16.52 -23.51 23.40
C PRO A 63 -15.15 -24.10 23.79
N VAL A 64 -14.08 -23.55 23.22
CA VAL A 64 -12.71 -23.70 23.73
C VAL A 64 -12.16 -22.33 24.14
N THR A 65 -11.18 -22.28 25.03
CA THR A 65 -10.61 -21.02 25.51
C THR A 65 -9.29 -20.70 24.82
N SER A 66 -9.09 -19.46 24.38
CA SER A 66 -7.78 -19.03 23.86
C SER A 66 -6.74 -18.92 24.97
N SER A 67 -5.51 -19.27 24.61
CA SER A 67 -4.31 -19.05 25.43
C SER A 67 -3.92 -17.57 25.44
N ILE A 68 -2.94 -17.23 26.28
CA ILE A 68 -2.44 -15.85 26.41
C ILE A 68 -1.90 -15.25 25.10
N ASP A 69 -1.41 -16.10 24.19
CA ASP A 69 -0.94 -15.69 22.86
C ASP A 69 -2.07 -15.64 21.81
N GLY A 70 -3.34 -15.73 22.24
CA GLY A 70 -4.50 -15.79 21.37
C GLY A 70 -4.75 -17.16 20.74
N SER A 71 -3.83 -18.13 20.89
CA SER A 71 -3.95 -19.42 20.22
C SER A 71 -5.04 -20.31 20.81
N TYR A 72 -5.71 -21.09 19.97
CA TYR A 72 -6.67 -22.10 20.38
C TYR A 72 -6.53 -23.38 19.53
N ASN A 73 -7.10 -24.47 20.05
CA ASN A 73 -7.25 -25.73 19.34
C ASN A 73 -8.68 -26.24 19.57
N ILE A 74 -9.38 -26.58 18.50
CA ILE A 74 -10.77 -27.05 18.53
C ILE A 74 -10.94 -28.28 17.64
N SER A 75 -11.67 -29.27 18.14
CA SER A 75 -12.02 -30.47 17.36
C SER A 75 -13.39 -30.29 16.72
N ILE A 76 -13.44 -30.37 15.39
CA ILE A 76 -14.68 -30.18 14.62
C ILE A 76 -15.09 -31.53 14.01
N PRO A 77 -16.35 -31.98 14.12
CA PRO A 77 -16.82 -33.18 13.45
C PRO A 77 -16.53 -33.13 11.95
N SER A 78 -15.96 -34.20 11.37
CA SER A 78 -15.57 -34.21 9.95
C SER A 78 -16.76 -34.00 9.01
N SER A 79 -17.96 -34.41 9.43
CA SER A 79 -19.21 -34.15 8.70
C SER A 79 -19.55 -32.67 8.58
N ALA A 80 -19.14 -31.83 9.53
CA ALA A 80 -19.38 -30.39 9.51
C ALA A 80 -18.43 -29.63 8.57
N LEU A 81 -17.25 -30.20 8.25
CA LEU A 81 -16.26 -29.57 7.36
C LEU A 81 -16.76 -29.41 5.92
N ALA A 82 -17.78 -30.18 5.52
CA ALA A 82 -18.43 -30.06 4.21
C ALA A 82 -19.42 -28.89 4.12
N THR A 83 -19.64 -28.15 5.22
CA THR A 83 -20.57 -27.01 5.29
C THR A 83 -19.82 -25.71 5.57
N ASP A 84 -20.46 -24.58 5.28
CA ASP A 84 -19.90 -23.28 5.65
C ASP A 84 -19.94 -23.09 7.17
N LEU A 85 -18.83 -22.62 7.73
CA LEU A 85 -18.63 -22.50 9.17
C LEU A 85 -18.34 -21.05 9.56
N ILE A 86 -18.79 -20.68 10.75
CA ILE A 86 -18.49 -19.42 11.42
C ILE A 86 -17.72 -19.75 12.68
N PHE A 87 -16.48 -19.27 12.75
CA PHE A 87 -15.71 -19.25 13.99
C PHE A 87 -16.04 -17.95 14.69
N GLU A 88 -16.50 -18.00 15.94
CA GLU A 88 -16.88 -16.82 16.72
C GLU A 88 -16.16 -16.84 18.05
N ALA A 89 -15.47 -15.74 18.35
CA ALA A 89 -14.78 -15.49 19.61
C ALA A 89 -15.51 -14.39 20.39
N THR A 90 -15.83 -14.69 21.64
CA THR A 90 -16.46 -13.78 22.61
C THR A 90 -15.75 -13.88 23.96
N ASP A 91 -15.97 -12.92 24.86
CA ASP A 91 -15.27 -12.83 26.15
C ASP A 91 -13.75 -12.73 26.00
N GLY A 92 -13.04 -12.65 27.12
CA GLY A 92 -11.58 -12.51 27.15
C GLY A 92 -11.13 -11.07 27.01
N THR A 93 -9.82 -10.89 26.90
CA THR A 93 -9.20 -9.56 26.89
C THR A 93 -7.95 -9.54 26.03
N PHE A 94 -7.58 -8.37 25.52
CA PHE A 94 -6.37 -8.17 24.72
C PHE A 94 -5.62 -6.91 25.14
N ASP A 95 -4.34 -6.83 24.78
CA ASP A 95 -3.53 -5.63 24.90
C ASP A 95 -3.59 -4.84 23.58
N ASP A 96 -4.19 -3.65 23.61
CA ASP A 96 -4.29 -2.79 22.42
C ASP A 96 -2.91 -2.36 21.90
N GLU A 97 -2.65 -2.58 20.61
CA GLU A 97 -1.35 -2.32 20.00
C GLU A 97 -0.96 -0.84 19.97
N ALA A 98 -1.94 0.07 19.89
CA ALA A 98 -1.72 1.50 19.72
C ALA A 98 -1.60 2.24 21.06
N GLU A 99 -2.10 1.66 22.14
CA GLU A 99 -2.13 2.28 23.47
C GLU A 99 -1.17 1.70 24.50
N GLN A 100 -0.38 0.65 24.20
CA GLN A 100 0.48 -0.04 25.18
C GLN A 100 1.20 0.92 26.14
N SER A 101 0.56 1.26 27.27
CA SER A 101 1.25 1.83 28.40
C SER A 101 2.09 0.70 28.98
N ALA A 102 3.18 1.02 29.67
CA ALA A 102 4.05 0.03 30.32
C ALA A 102 3.36 -0.81 31.43
N SER A 103 2.03 -0.94 31.42
CA SER A 103 1.18 -1.38 32.52
C SER A 103 -0.10 -2.12 32.11
N GLY A 104 -0.06 -3.04 31.12
CA GLY A 104 -1.08 -4.09 30.97
C GLY A 104 -2.55 -3.64 31.01
N LYS A 105 -2.91 -2.63 30.19
CA LYS A 105 -4.33 -2.29 29.97
C LYS A 105 -4.99 -3.43 29.20
N SER A 106 -5.62 -4.31 29.96
CA SER A 106 -6.44 -5.40 29.45
C SER A 106 -7.78 -4.85 28.96
N VAL A 107 -7.97 -4.81 27.64
CA VAL A 107 -9.21 -4.34 27.00
C VAL A 107 -10.16 -5.51 26.83
N PRO A 108 -11.43 -5.43 27.28
CA PRO A 108 -12.41 -6.48 27.03
C PRO A 108 -12.60 -6.73 25.54
N LEU A 109 -12.56 -8.00 25.14
CA LEU A 109 -12.92 -8.38 23.78
C LEU A 109 -14.42 -8.18 23.57
N GLY A 110 -14.79 -7.57 22.44
CA GLY A 110 -16.14 -7.64 21.89
C GLY A 110 -16.40 -9.00 21.23
N THR A 111 -17.00 -8.97 20.04
CA THR A 111 -17.17 -10.18 19.21
C THR A 111 -16.26 -10.09 18.00
N LEU A 112 -15.42 -11.10 17.79
CA LEU A 112 -14.71 -11.31 16.54
C LEU A 112 -15.21 -12.59 15.88
N SER A 113 -15.18 -12.63 14.56
CA SER A 113 -15.62 -13.81 13.81
C SER A 113 -14.88 -14.01 12.50
N ALA A 114 -14.88 -15.23 11.99
CA ALA A 114 -14.36 -15.57 10.67
C ALA A 114 -15.36 -16.49 9.95
N TYR A 115 -15.62 -16.20 8.68
CA TYR A 115 -16.40 -17.06 7.80
C TYR A 115 -15.46 -17.97 6.99
N VAL A 116 -15.71 -19.27 7.06
CA VAL A 116 -14.91 -20.30 6.40
C VAL A 116 -15.80 -21.10 5.47
N SER A 117 -15.38 -21.21 4.21
CA SER A 117 -16.16 -21.87 3.17
C SER A 117 -16.16 -23.38 3.36
N SER A 118 -17.27 -24.01 2.99
CA SER A 118 -17.41 -25.46 2.90
C SER A 118 -16.22 -26.11 2.19
N GLY A 119 -15.70 -27.18 2.79
CA GLY A 119 -14.61 -27.98 2.23
C GLY A 119 -13.23 -27.31 2.27
N SER A 120 -13.07 -26.10 2.82
CA SER A 120 -11.77 -25.41 2.85
C SER A 120 -10.88 -25.79 4.04
N LEU A 121 -11.40 -26.55 5.01
CA LEU A 121 -10.66 -26.99 6.18
C LEU A 121 -10.31 -28.47 6.09
N THR A 122 -9.08 -28.80 6.47
CA THR A 122 -8.57 -30.16 6.64
C THR A 122 -7.97 -30.31 8.05
N PRO A 123 -7.75 -31.53 8.56
CA PRO A 123 -7.00 -31.72 9.79
C PRO A 123 -5.67 -30.95 9.77
N GLY A 124 -5.40 -30.16 10.81
CA GLY A 124 -4.20 -29.30 10.90
C GLY A 124 -4.34 -27.91 10.26
N SER A 125 -5.48 -27.56 9.65
CA SER A 125 -5.74 -26.20 9.20
C SER A 125 -5.67 -25.18 10.34
N HIS A 126 -5.44 -23.92 9.98
CA HIS A 126 -5.40 -22.78 10.88
C HIS A 126 -6.51 -21.78 10.55
N VAL A 127 -7.20 -21.24 11.56
CA VAL A 127 -8.21 -20.19 11.40
C VAL A 127 -7.95 -19.03 12.38
N THR A 128 -7.52 -17.91 11.83
CA THR A 128 -7.39 -16.64 12.52
C THR A 128 -8.72 -15.89 12.52
N ILE A 129 -9.08 -15.40 13.70
CA ILE A 129 -10.26 -14.58 13.97
C ILE A 129 -9.76 -13.18 14.35
N ASP A 130 -9.95 -12.20 13.47
CA ASP A 130 -9.42 -10.84 13.59
C ASP A 130 -10.41 -9.77 13.06
N PRO A 131 -10.11 -8.47 13.14
CA PRO A 131 -10.97 -7.41 12.58
C PRO A 131 -11.30 -7.63 11.11
N SER A 132 -10.33 -8.05 10.29
CA SER A 132 -10.50 -8.22 8.84
C SER A 132 -11.46 -9.37 8.53
N SER A 133 -11.27 -10.53 9.17
CA SER A 133 -12.17 -11.67 9.02
C SER A 133 -13.58 -11.36 9.53
N THR A 134 -13.68 -10.49 10.55
CA THR A 134 -14.95 -10.07 11.15
C THR A 134 -15.74 -9.18 10.19
N ILE A 135 -15.08 -8.23 9.52
CA ILE A 135 -15.71 -7.40 8.48
C ILE A 135 -16.25 -8.28 7.34
N ILE A 136 -15.45 -9.23 6.85
CA ILE A 136 -15.88 -10.19 5.82
C ILE A 136 -17.11 -10.96 6.29
N ARG A 137 -17.07 -11.55 7.50
CA ARG A 137 -18.22 -12.28 8.05
C ARG A 137 -19.46 -11.41 8.10
N LYS A 138 -19.35 -10.15 8.56
CA LYS A 138 -20.49 -9.24 8.70
C LYS A 138 -21.12 -8.89 7.37
N MET A 139 -20.31 -8.62 6.34
CA MET A 139 -20.81 -8.43 4.99
C MET A 139 -21.52 -9.67 4.43
N VAL A 140 -20.98 -10.87 4.69
CA VAL A 140 -21.61 -12.14 4.29
C VAL A 140 -22.94 -12.35 5.02
N ALA A 141 -22.99 -12.10 6.33
CA ALA A 141 -24.22 -12.17 7.10
C ALA A 141 -25.27 -11.14 6.64
N GLY A 142 -24.83 -10.00 6.10
CA GLY A 142 -25.69 -8.99 5.47
C GLY A 142 -26.19 -9.37 4.07
N GLY A 143 -25.72 -10.46 3.48
CA GLY A 143 -26.20 -10.98 2.19
C GLY A 143 -25.22 -10.91 1.03
N LYS A 144 -23.98 -10.42 1.21
CA LYS A 144 -22.94 -10.54 0.18
C LYS A 144 -22.43 -11.99 0.10
N SER A 145 -22.01 -12.42 -1.09
CA SER A 145 -21.18 -13.64 -1.20
C SER A 145 -19.80 -13.38 -0.59
N LYS A 146 -19.09 -14.42 -0.14
CA LYS A 146 -17.71 -14.28 0.38
C LYS A 146 -16.79 -13.56 -0.61
N SER A 147 -16.83 -13.96 -1.89
CA SER A 147 -15.97 -13.37 -2.93
C SER A 147 -16.30 -11.89 -3.19
N ALA A 148 -17.58 -11.51 -3.14
CA ALA A 148 -17.98 -10.11 -3.24
C ALA A 148 -17.48 -9.31 -2.03
N ALA A 149 -17.68 -9.84 -0.81
CA ALA A 149 -17.18 -9.25 0.42
C ALA A 149 -15.65 -9.05 0.41
N GLU A 150 -14.89 -10.05 -0.06
CA GLU A 150 -13.43 -9.96 -0.22
C GLU A 150 -13.02 -8.91 -1.25
N THR A 151 -13.80 -8.72 -2.31
CA THR A 151 -13.56 -7.69 -3.33
C THR A 151 -13.77 -6.29 -2.76
N SER A 152 -14.90 -6.05 -2.09
CA SER A 152 -15.20 -4.76 -1.43
C SER A 152 -14.16 -4.43 -0.37
N PHE A 153 -13.79 -5.42 0.46
CA PHE A 153 -12.73 -5.26 1.45
C PHE A 153 -11.38 -4.93 0.79
N SER A 154 -11.00 -5.65 -0.26
CA SER A 154 -9.69 -5.46 -0.92
C SER A 154 -9.60 -4.08 -1.58
N ALA A 155 -10.71 -3.56 -2.12
CA ALA A 155 -10.77 -2.21 -2.66
C ALA A 155 -10.59 -1.14 -1.56
N ALA A 156 -11.20 -1.35 -0.39
CA ALA A 156 -11.16 -0.40 0.73
C ALA A 156 -9.82 -0.39 1.48
N PHE A 157 -9.25 -1.57 1.73
CA PHE A 157 -8.08 -1.75 2.60
C PHE A 157 -6.79 -2.08 1.86
N GLY A 158 -6.85 -2.36 0.55
CA GLY A 158 -5.69 -2.66 -0.30
C GLY A 158 -5.15 -4.10 -0.19
N TYR A 159 -5.88 -5.00 0.46
CA TYR A 159 -5.49 -6.42 0.58
C TYR A 159 -6.69 -7.35 0.80
N THR A 160 -6.52 -8.63 0.46
CA THR A 160 -7.51 -9.67 0.77
C THR A 160 -7.18 -10.32 2.12
N PRO A 161 -8.15 -10.44 3.06
CA PRO A 161 -7.93 -11.14 4.33
C PRO A 161 -7.57 -12.61 4.10
N ASP A 162 -6.60 -13.12 4.87
CA ASP A 162 -6.18 -14.53 4.84
C ASP A 162 -6.22 -15.10 6.25
N SER A 163 -7.32 -15.77 6.58
CA SER A 163 -7.51 -16.39 7.90
C SER A 163 -6.62 -17.60 8.15
N SER A 164 -5.80 -18.05 7.20
CA SER A 164 -4.87 -19.17 7.42
C SER A 164 -3.55 -18.72 8.05
N ILE A 165 -3.27 -17.42 8.08
CA ILE A 165 -2.01 -16.85 8.56
C ILE A 165 -2.15 -16.45 10.03
N LYS A 166 -1.44 -17.14 10.94
CA LYS A 166 -1.26 -16.68 12.33
C LYS A 166 -0.49 -15.35 12.34
N PRO A 167 -1.12 -14.21 12.72
CA PRO A 167 -0.44 -12.93 12.74
C PRO A 167 0.69 -12.94 13.78
N ALA A 168 1.82 -12.31 13.45
CA ALA A 168 2.86 -12.06 14.43
C ALA A 168 2.40 -10.90 15.31
N PHE A 169 2.43 -11.07 16.62
CA PHE A 169 2.07 -9.96 17.48
C PHE A 169 3.13 -8.86 17.37
N VAL A 170 2.67 -7.63 17.19
CA VAL A 170 3.54 -6.48 16.90
C VAL A 170 4.52 -6.15 18.00
N ASN A 171 4.42 -6.75 19.20
CA ASN A 171 5.41 -6.63 20.27
C ASN A 171 6.24 -7.92 20.56
N MET A 172 6.05 -9.04 19.82
CA MET A 172 6.76 -10.31 20.06
C MET A 172 7.54 -10.84 18.84
N SER A 173 8.87 -10.91 19.03
CA SER A 173 9.88 -11.75 18.34
C SER A 173 10.07 -11.63 16.81
N THR A 174 11.36 -11.60 16.42
CA THR A 174 11.87 -11.58 15.03
C THR A 174 11.75 -12.92 14.28
N ALA A 175 11.27 -13.99 14.92
CA ALA A 175 11.20 -15.34 14.33
C ALA A 175 10.03 -15.55 13.33
N SER A 176 9.14 -14.57 13.18
CA SER A 176 7.97 -14.65 12.29
C SER A 176 8.31 -14.33 10.82
N THR A 177 7.53 -14.85 9.87
CA THR A 177 7.67 -14.50 8.45
C THR A 177 7.13 -13.09 8.14
N ASP A 178 7.53 -12.50 7.01
CA ASP A 178 7.01 -11.20 6.55
C ASP A 178 5.49 -11.19 6.43
N LYS A 179 4.88 -12.30 5.97
CA LYS A 179 3.42 -12.43 5.87
C LYS A 179 2.74 -12.34 7.23
N GLN A 180 3.29 -13.02 8.24
CA GLN A 180 2.75 -12.99 9.60
C GLN A 180 2.92 -11.61 10.24
N ARG A 181 4.08 -10.97 10.04
CA ARG A 181 4.33 -9.58 10.48
C ARG A 181 3.37 -8.59 9.82
N LEU A 182 3.11 -8.73 8.53
CA LEU A 182 2.20 -7.88 7.79
C LEU A 182 0.75 -8.03 8.28
N ALA A 183 0.32 -9.27 8.54
CA ALA A 183 -0.99 -9.52 9.15
C ALA A 183 -1.10 -8.85 10.53
N GLY A 184 -0.06 -8.92 11.36
CA GLY A 184 -0.03 -8.26 12.67
C GLY A 184 -0.13 -6.74 12.57
N ILE A 185 0.63 -6.11 11.67
CA ILE A 185 0.58 -4.66 11.45
C ILE A 185 -0.80 -4.20 10.93
N ARG A 186 -1.45 -4.99 10.07
CA ARG A 186 -2.81 -4.70 9.58
C ARG A 186 -3.85 -4.74 10.70
N ILE A 187 -3.70 -5.65 11.66
CA ILE A 187 -4.54 -5.70 12.87
C ILE A 187 -4.30 -4.46 13.73
N ALA A 188 -3.03 -4.12 13.98
CA ALA A 188 -2.66 -2.93 14.75
C ALA A 188 -3.13 -1.62 14.10
N ALA A 189 -3.29 -1.58 12.77
CA ALA A 189 -3.87 -0.43 12.08
C ALA A 189 -5.33 -0.16 12.49
N PHE A 190 -6.11 -1.18 12.84
CA PHE A 190 -7.47 -0.99 13.38
C PHE A 190 -7.44 -0.42 14.81
N SER A 191 -6.49 -0.86 15.63
CA SER A 191 -6.23 -0.30 16.97
C SER A 191 -5.80 1.17 16.87
N GLN A 192 -4.86 1.48 15.98
CA GLN A 192 -4.40 2.84 15.70
C GLN A 192 -5.53 3.73 15.16
N LEU A 193 -6.34 3.22 14.23
CA LEU A 193 -7.52 3.93 13.72
C LEU A 193 -8.52 4.26 14.82
N THR A 194 -8.78 3.31 15.71
CA THR A 194 -9.70 3.50 16.85
C THR A 194 -9.16 4.56 17.81
N LYS A 195 -7.85 4.53 18.09
CA LYS A 195 -7.17 5.54 18.90
C LYS A 195 -7.24 6.93 18.26
N ASP A 196 -6.95 7.03 16.97
CA ASP A 196 -6.90 8.30 16.25
C ASP A 196 -8.29 8.95 16.11
N PHE A 197 -9.36 8.14 16.09
CA PHE A 197 -10.71 8.63 15.84
C PHE A 197 -11.61 8.71 17.09
N ILE A 198 -11.62 7.68 17.93
CA ILE A 198 -12.46 7.61 19.14
C ILE A 198 -11.64 7.86 20.41
N ASN A 199 -10.35 7.52 20.39
CA ASN A 199 -9.44 7.59 21.55
C ASN A 199 -9.96 6.77 22.76
N ASP A 200 -10.58 5.62 22.47
CA ASP A 200 -11.02 4.61 23.44
C ASP A 200 -10.92 3.21 22.80
N PRO A 201 -9.96 2.37 23.23
CA PRO A 201 -9.75 1.05 22.63
C PRO A 201 -10.92 0.08 22.87
N THR A 202 -11.78 0.33 23.88
CA THR A 202 -12.98 -0.50 24.10
C THR A 202 -14.00 -0.36 22.96
N LYS A 203 -13.84 0.66 22.11
CA LYS A 203 -14.73 0.97 20.98
C LYS A 203 -14.29 0.39 19.65
N GLN A 204 -13.18 -0.36 19.61
CA GLN A 204 -12.66 -0.96 18.38
C GLN A 204 -13.70 -1.85 17.69
N PHE A 205 -14.47 -2.64 18.44
CA PHE A 205 -15.47 -3.53 17.84
C PHE A 205 -16.70 -2.79 17.29
N GLU A 206 -17.08 -1.66 17.90
CA GLU A 206 -18.11 -0.80 17.33
C GLU A 206 -17.64 -0.14 16.01
N MET A 207 -16.34 0.19 15.94
CA MET A 207 -15.73 0.69 14.71
C MET A 207 -15.72 -0.37 13.61
N ILE A 208 -15.33 -1.61 13.94
CA ILE A 208 -15.35 -2.77 13.03
C ILE A 208 -16.76 -2.99 12.45
N ASP A 209 -17.78 -2.87 13.29
CA ASP A 209 -19.19 -3.00 12.91
C ASP A 209 -19.60 -1.89 11.94
N ALA A 210 -19.29 -0.63 12.27
CA ALA A 210 -19.57 0.51 11.42
C ALA A 210 -18.86 0.40 10.05
N MET A 211 -17.58 -0.01 10.02
CA MET A 211 -16.85 -0.20 8.75
C MET A 211 -17.44 -1.31 7.89
N ALA A 212 -17.95 -2.40 8.50
CA ALA A 212 -18.61 -3.45 7.75
C ALA A 212 -19.96 -2.99 7.16
N ASP A 213 -20.67 -2.11 7.86
CA ASP A 213 -21.90 -1.49 7.37
C ASP A 213 -21.66 -0.50 6.23
N ASP A 214 -20.60 0.30 6.32
CA ASP A 214 -20.13 1.23 5.26
C ASP A 214 -19.86 0.45 3.95
N LEU A 215 -19.09 -0.63 4.05
CA LEU A 215 -18.72 -1.46 2.89
C LEU A 215 -19.87 -2.23 2.23
N PHE A 216 -21.08 -2.15 2.79
CA PHE A 216 -22.21 -2.91 2.28
C PHE A 216 -22.63 -2.47 0.86
N ASP A 217 -22.47 -1.19 0.52
CA ASP A 217 -22.79 -0.65 -0.81
C ASP A 217 -21.57 -0.54 -1.74
N ASP A 218 -20.47 -1.21 -1.38
CA ASP A 218 -19.19 -1.19 -2.10
C ASP A 218 -18.45 0.17 -2.08
N SER A 219 -18.89 1.11 -1.24
CA SER A 219 -18.19 2.34 -0.87
C SER A 219 -17.43 2.18 0.44
N PHE A 220 -16.41 3.02 0.67
CA PHE A 220 -15.81 3.18 2.00
C PHE A 220 -15.72 4.67 2.32
N ASP A 221 -16.90 5.29 2.41
CA ASP A 221 -17.13 6.73 2.43
C ASP A 221 -17.98 7.18 3.63
N GLY A 222 -18.04 6.37 4.68
CA GLY A 222 -18.79 6.62 5.90
C GLY A 222 -20.31 6.57 5.70
N ARG A 223 -20.80 5.97 4.62
CA ARG A 223 -22.21 5.91 4.27
C ARG A 223 -22.63 4.51 3.84
N LYS A 224 -23.91 4.20 4.09
CA LYS A 224 -24.56 2.97 3.63
C LYS A 224 -25.81 3.36 2.87
N ASN A 225 -25.81 3.14 1.57
CA ASN A 225 -26.86 3.57 0.65
C ASN A 225 -27.17 5.08 0.79
N GLY A 226 -26.13 5.89 0.97
CA GLY A 226 -26.21 7.34 1.14
C GLY A 226 -26.57 7.85 2.54
N ALA A 227 -26.94 6.98 3.49
CA ALA A 227 -27.16 7.35 4.88
C ALA A 227 -25.85 7.29 5.66
N ALA A 228 -25.60 8.24 6.56
CA ALA A 228 -24.40 8.22 7.42
C ALA A 228 -24.39 6.97 8.31
N VAL A 229 -23.23 6.33 8.40
CA VAL A 229 -23.02 5.19 9.28
C VAL A 229 -22.48 5.68 10.63
N THR A 230 -22.95 5.09 11.72
CA THR A 230 -22.54 5.45 13.08
C THR A 230 -22.14 4.22 13.88
N THR A 231 -21.20 4.36 14.81
CA THR A 231 -20.96 3.36 15.86
C THR A 231 -22.20 3.16 16.73
N ALA A 232 -22.23 2.10 17.55
CA ALA A 232 -23.33 1.85 18.48
C ALA A 232 -23.50 2.98 19.51
N THR A 233 -22.41 3.66 19.88
CA THR A 233 -22.43 4.88 20.70
C THR A 233 -22.85 6.16 19.97
N GLY A 234 -23.16 6.09 18.67
CA GLY A 234 -23.64 7.22 17.87
C GLY A 234 -22.54 8.09 17.25
N THR A 235 -21.27 7.66 17.26
CA THR A 235 -20.19 8.36 16.59
C THR A 235 -20.27 8.09 15.08
N ALA A 236 -20.54 9.12 14.27
CA ALA A 236 -20.57 8.99 12.82
C ALA A 236 -19.17 8.72 12.26
N ILE A 237 -19.01 7.68 11.44
CA ILE A 237 -17.75 7.45 10.74
C ILE A 237 -17.59 8.47 9.60
N PRO A 238 -16.40 9.05 9.41
CA PRO A 238 -16.21 10.15 8.48
C PRO A 238 -16.07 9.66 7.04
N GLU A 239 -16.34 10.55 6.08
CA GLU A 239 -16.27 10.21 4.65
C GLU A 239 -14.85 9.94 4.10
N ASP A 240 -13.81 10.18 4.91
CA ASP A 240 -12.42 9.86 4.60
C ASP A 240 -11.91 8.62 5.35
N ILE A 241 -12.80 7.75 5.86
CA ILE A 241 -12.43 6.59 6.68
C ILE A 241 -11.39 5.68 6.01
N GLY A 242 -11.46 5.48 4.69
CA GLY A 242 -10.42 4.77 3.93
C GLY A 242 -9.05 5.42 4.01
N ASN A 243 -8.99 6.75 3.90
CA ASN A 243 -7.73 7.48 4.02
C ASN A 243 -7.19 7.46 5.46
N ARG A 244 -8.09 7.50 6.46
CA ARG A 244 -7.72 7.35 7.87
C ARG A 244 -7.15 5.99 8.18
N PHE A 245 -7.75 4.90 7.66
CA PHE A 245 -7.17 3.56 7.81
C PHE A 245 -5.77 3.49 7.20
N THR A 246 -5.58 4.04 5.99
CA THR A 246 -4.27 4.05 5.32
C THR A 246 -3.24 4.85 6.12
N SER A 247 -3.65 6.00 6.66
CA SER A 247 -2.81 6.84 7.52
C SER A 247 -2.48 6.14 8.83
N ALA A 248 -3.42 5.43 9.44
CA ALA A 248 -3.23 4.64 10.66
C ALA A 248 -2.25 3.49 10.42
N LEU A 249 -2.34 2.80 9.27
CA LEU A 249 -1.42 1.74 8.89
C LEU A 249 0.03 2.25 8.74
N VAL A 250 0.23 3.35 8.00
CA VAL A 250 1.57 3.94 7.81
C VAL A 250 2.08 4.58 9.11
N GLY A 251 1.21 5.26 9.85
CA GLY A 251 1.54 5.87 11.14
C GLY A 251 1.97 4.81 12.16
N PHE A 252 1.25 3.69 12.25
CA PHE A 252 1.62 2.58 13.12
C PHE A 252 2.94 1.93 12.69
N GLU A 253 3.20 1.75 11.40
CA GLU A 253 4.47 1.18 10.93
C GLU A 253 5.68 1.95 11.45
N THR A 254 5.63 3.29 11.44
CA THR A 254 6.70 4.14 11.94
C THR A 254 6.70 4.33 13.47
N SER A 255 5.71 3.80 14.18
CA SER A 255 5.56 3.95 15.63
C SER A 255 6.63 3.19 16.39
N SER A 256 7.03 3.72 17.54
CA SER A 256 7.90 3.00 18.49
C SER A 256 7.26 1.73 19.05
N LEU A 257 5.93 1.60 18.94
CA LEU A 257 5.16 0.43 19.34
C LEU A 257 5.23 -0.72 18.32
N ASN A 258 5.58 -0.43 17.05
CA ASN A 258 5.80 -1.48 16.06
C ASN A 258 7.14 -2.20 16.30
N LYS A 259 7.10 -3.38 16.92
CA LYS A 259 8.25 -4.28 17.08
C LYS A 259 8.33 -5.37 16.01
N CYS A 260 7.36 -5.46 15.08
CA CYS A 260 7.48 -6.34 13.92
C CYS A 260 8.68 -5.96 13.05
N LYS A 261 9.08 -4.67 13.04
CA LYS A 261 10.19 -4.14 12.22
C LYS A 261 10.04 -4.49 10.73
N LEU A 262 8.81 -4.67 10.29
CA LEU A 262 8.51 -4.84 8.88
C LEU A 262 8.71 -3.48 8.21
N SER A 263 9.54 -3.44 7.19
CA SER A 263 9.89 -2.19 6.53
C SER A 263 8.80 -1.72 5.56
N PRO A 264 8.74 -0.41 5.21
CA PRO A 264 7.64 0.16 4.42
C PRO A 264 7.41 -0.52 3.06
N ASP A 265 8.48 -1.02 2.42
CA ASP A 265 8.38 -1.75 1.15
C ASP A 265 7.60 -3.07 1.27
N LYS A 266 7.43 -3.61 2.47
CA LYS A 266 6.72 -4.86 2.72
C LYS A 266 5.25 -4.69 3.09
N LEU A 267 4.75 -3.46 3.21
CA LEU A 267 3.32 -3.22 3.49
C LEU A 267 2.40 -3.62 2.32
N GLY A 268 2.96 -3.71 1.11
CA GLY A 268 2.22 -3.98 -0.11
C GLY A 268 1.55 -2.72 -0.67
N PRO A 269 0.67 -2.85 -1.67
CA PRO A 269 -0.06 -1.72 -2.21
C PRO A 269 -1.01 -1.15 -1.15
N LEU A 270 -1.00 0.17 -1.01
CA LEU A 270 -1.95 0.89 -0.17
C LEU A 270 -3.17 1.29 -1.01
N PRO A 271 -4.39 1.27 -0.46
CA PRO A 271 -5.55 1.77 -1.15
C PRO A 271 -5.42 3.28 -1.35
N PHE A 272 -5.58 3.74 -2.59
CA PHE A 272 -5.43 5.15 -2.91
C PHE A 272 -6.74 5.91 -2.73
N ASN A 273 -7.04 6.23 -1.47
CA ASN A 273 -8.18 7.04 -1.08
C ASN A 273 -7.95 8.51 -1.46
N LYS A 274 -8.96 9.15 -2.06
CA LYS A 274 -8.85 10.48 -2.67
C LYS A 274 -9.44 11.60 -1.83
N ILE A 275 -10.03 11.29 -0.68
CA ILE A 275 -10.62 12.27 0.23
C ILE A 275 -9.87 12.19 1.54
N ALA A 276 -9.53 13.36 2.09
CA ALA A 276 -9.00 13.52 3.44
C ALA A 276 -9.69 14.71 4.10
N LEU A 277 -10.04 14.58 5.38
CA LEU A 277 -10.63 15.65 6.16
C LEU A 277 -9.59 16.19 7.15
N THR A 278 -9.40 17.51 7.12
CA THR A 278 -8.72 18.26 8.18
C THR A 278 -9.77 18.91 9.08
N ASP A 279 -9.36 19.68 10.09
CA ASP A 279 -10.30 20.38 10.97
C ASP A 279 -11.20 21.33 10.18
N SER A 280 -10.62 22.10 9.25
CA SER A 280 -11.33 23.12 8.49
C SER A 280 -11.73 22.70 7.06
N TYR A 281 -11.05 21.72 6.46
CA TYR A 281 -11.16 21.46 5.02
C TYR A 281 -11.49 20.00 4.68
N LYS A 282 -12.34 19.82 3.68
CA LYS A 282 -12.36 18.60 2.87
C LYS A 282 -11.35 18.78 1.74
N VAL A 283 -10.38 17.88 1.69
CA VAL A 283 -9.30 17.87 0.71
C VAL A 283 -9.54 16.70 -0.25
N GLU A 284 -9.79 17.00 -1.51
CA GLU A 284 -10.04 16.00 -2.54
C GLU A 284 -8.86 15.98 -3.52
N PHE A 285 -8.22 14.82 -3.66
CA PHE A 285 -7.25 14.54 -4.72
C PHE A 285 -8.00 14.18 -6.00
N VAL A 286 -7.91 15.05 -7.01
CA VAL A 286 -8.50 14.84 -8.33
C VAL A 286 -7.37 14.45 -9.30
N PRO A 287 -7.25 13.17 -9.68
CA PRO A 287 -6.22 12.73 -10.61
C PRO A 287 -6.32 13.46 -11.95
N GLY A 288 -5.18 13.70 -12.60
CA GLY A 288 -5.16 14.12 -14.00
C GLY A 288 -5.63 13.01 -14.94
N THR A 289 -5.39 13.21 -16.24
CA THR A 289 -5.77 12.26 -17.29
C THR A 289 -5.05 10.91 -17.20
N MET A 290 -3.92 10.85 -16.49
CA MET A 290 -3.12 9.65 -16.30
C MET A 290 -2.91 9.39 -14.81
N ALA A 291 -2.89 8.12 -14.42
CA ALA A 291 -2.46 7.72 -13.08
C ALA A 291 -0.99 8.12 -12.83
N ALA A 292 -0.61 8.24 -11.56
CA ALA A 292 0.74 8.61 -11.18
C ALA A 292 1.77 7.60 -11.71
N ALA A 293 2.83 8.10 -12.32
CA ALA A 293 3.93 7.30 -12.84
C ALA A 293 5.27 8.01 -12.63
N MET A 294 6.37 7.25 -12.61
CA MET A 294 7.71 7.82 -12.56
C MET A 294 7.89 8.80 -13.74
N GLY A 295 8.33 10.02 -13.43
CA GLY A 295 8.21 11.16 -14.34
C GLY A 295 7.26 12.24 -13.82
N LYS A 296 6.80 13.10 -14.73
CA LYS A 296 5.84 14.15 -14.46
C LYS A 296 4.44 13.57 -14.21
N THR A 297 3.82 13.95 -13.11
CA THR A 297 2.40 13.72 -12.80
C THR A 297 1.73 15.04 -12.48
N ARG A 298 0.61 15.32 -13.14
CA ARG A 298 -0.26 16.48 -12.87
C ARG A 298 -1.57 16.02 -12.24
N PHE A 299 -2.05 16.76 -11.27
CA PHE A 299 -3.33 16.54 -10.60
C PHE A 299 -3.84 17.85 -10.02
N THR A 300 -5.05 17.81 -9.48
CA THR A 300 -5.67 18.95 -8.83
C THR A 300 -6.02 18.57 -7.39
N ILE A 301 -5.78 19.48 -6.46
CA ILE A 301 -6.38 19.41 -5.13
C ILE A 301 -7.60 20.32 -5.12
N LYS A 302 -8.76 19.79 -4.73
CA LYS A 302 -9.95 20.59 -4.47
C LYS A 302 -10.13 20.74 -2.96
N LEU A 303 -10.25 21.99 -2.51
CA LEU A 303 -10.47 22.34 -1.12
C LEU A 303 -11.88 22.89 -0.93
N THR A 304 -12.59 22.31 0.01
CA THR A 304 -13.94 22.76 0.41
C THR A 304 -13.92 23.06 1.92
N ASN A 305 -14.45 24.22 2.33
CA ASN A 305 -14.62 24.57 3.73
C ASN A 305 -15.65 23.62 4.36
N ARG A 306 -15.30 22.96 5.48
CA ARG A 306 -16.19 22.01 6.15
C ARG A 306 -17.36 22.69 6.88
N SER A 307 -17.22 23.97 7.22
CA SER A 307 -18.24 24.73 7.95
C SER A 307 -19.50 24.98 7.12
N ASP A 308 -19.37 25.17 5.81
CA ASP A 308 -20.46 25.60 4.93
C ASP A 308 -20.46 24.96 3.54
N ASN A 309 -19.53 24.04 3.26
CA ASN A 309 -19.33 23.38 1.98
C ASN A 309 -19.00 24.32 0.79
N THR A 310 -18.53 25.54 1.06
CA THR A 310 -18.09 26.46 0.01
C THR A 310 -16.64 26.17 -0.43
N PRO A 311 -16.24 26.53 -1.66
CA PRO A 311 -14.85 26.38 -2.10
C PRO A 311 -13.88 27.21 -1.25
N ALA A 312 -12.77 26.61 -0.84
CA ALA A 312 -11.74 27.29 -0.07
C ALA A 312 -10.68 27.91 -0.99
N VAL A 313 -10.86 29.19 -1.34
CA VAL A 313 -10.00 29.98 -2.23
C VAL A 313 -8.90 30.71 -1.46
N GLY A 314 -7.78 31.04 -2.12
CA GLY A 314 -6.74 31.92 -1.59
C GLY A 314 -5.86 31.28 -0.53
N LYS A 315 -5.81 29.95 -0.46
CA LYS A 315 -5.06 29.24 0.58
C LYS A 315 -3.61 29.05 0.13
N ALA A 316 -2.69 29.21 1.08
CA ALA A 316 -1.29 28.85 0.88
C ALA A 316 -1.14 27.32 0.92
N VAL A 317 -1.28 26.69 -0.25
CA VAL A 317 -1.13 25.25 -0.42
C VAL A 317 0.28 24.91 -0.86
N SER A 318 0.86 23.86 -0.29
CA SER A 318 2.13 23.30 -0.75
C SER A 318 2.14 21.77 -0.68
N LEU A 319 3.02 21.16 -1.46
CA LEU A 319 3.20 19.71 -1.49
C LEU A 319 4.53 19.33 -0.87
N LEU A 320 4.51 18.25 -0.10
CA LEU A 320 5.71 17.55 0.35
C LEU A 320 5.58 16.08 -0.07
N PRO A 321 6.02 15.73 -1.30
CA PRO A 321 6.07 14.35 -1.74
C PRO A 321 7.24 13.62 -1.06
N TYR A 322 6.98 12.44 -0.53
CA TYR A 322 7.93 11.66 0.25
C TYR A 322 7.79 10.17 -0.07
N MET A 323 8.90 9.48 -0.32
CA MET A 323 8.93 8.04 -0.50
C MET A 323 9.57 7.39 0.71
N TYR A 324 8.82 6.50 1.37
CA TYR A 324 9.31 5.64 2.44
C TYR A 324 9.77 4.31 1.85
N MET A 325 11.07 4.04 1.88
CA MET A 325 11.64 2.77 1.43
C MET A 325 12.07 1.91 2.63
N ALA A 326 12.63 0.74 2.34
CA ALA A 326 13.03 -0.24 3.37
C ALA A 326 13.95 0.32 4.47
N THR A 327 14.92 1.15 4.07
CA THR A 327 16.00 1.64 4.96
C THR A 327 16.24 3.13 4.82
N LYS A 328 15.58 3.77 3.87
CA LYS A 328 15.86 5.13 3.42
C LYS A 328 14.56 5.77 3.01
N SER A 329 14.58 7.09 2.99
CA SER A 329 13.48 7.85 2.45
C SER A 329 14.02 8.99 1.62
N HIS A 330 13.26 9.39 0.62
CA HIS A 330 13.62 10.52 -0.22
C HIS A 330 12.40 11.31 -0.67
N THR A 331 12.60 12.59 -0.97
CA THR A 331 11.58 13.41 -1.62
C THR A 331 11.71 13.32 -3.14
N THR A 332 10.94 14.12 -3.85
CA THR A 332 11.04 14.30 -5.29
C THR A 332 10.72 15.76 -5.61
N PRO A 333 11.17 16.30 -6.76
CA PRO A 333 10.79 17.65 -7.14
C PRO A 333 9.28 17.80 -7.29
N SER A 334 8.76 18.97 -6.88
CA SER A 334 7.40 19.40 -7.18
C SER A 334 7.42 20.87 -7.57
N GLU A 335 6.50 21.28 -8.45
CA GLU A 335 6.30 22.70 -8.75
C GLU A 335 5.60 23.40 -7.59
N PRO A 336 5.72 24.74 -7.50
CA PRO A 336 4.81 25.54 -6.71
C PRO A 336 3.36 25.23 -7.08
N VAL A 337 2.50 25.14 -6.07
CA VAL A 337 1.06 24.92 -6.27
C VAL A 337 0.42 26.21 -6.77
N ILE A 338 -0.43 26.10 -7.79
CA ILE A 338 -1.13 27.24 -8.39
C ILE A 338 -2.58 27.22 -7.90
N ASP A 339 -3.02 28.29 -7.23
CA ASP A 339 -4.43 28.51 -6.92
C ASP A 339 -5.17 28.96 -8.19
N ASN A 340 -6.20 28.23 -8.57
CA ASN A 340 -7.00 28.52 -9.77
C ASN A 340 -8.13 29.54 -9.49
N GLY A 341 -8.30 29.97 -8.23
CA GLY A 341 -9.27 31.00 -7.83
C GLY A 341 -10.69 30.47 -7.55
N ASP A 342 -10.91 29.17 -7.65
CA ASP A 342 -12.22 28.51 -7.52
C ASP A 342 -12.25 27.41 -6.44
N GLY A 343 -11.22 27.39 -5.57
CA GLY A 343 -11.01 26.36 -4.55
C GLY A 343 -10.30 25.13 -5.09
N THR A 344 -9.87 25.13 -6.35
CA THR A 344 -8.99 24.12 -6.92
C THR A 344 -7.56 24.62 -7.06
N TYR A 345 -6.62 23.69 -6.89
CA TYR A 345 -5.19 23.98 -6.83
C TYR A 345 -4.45 23.03 -7.78
N SER A 346 -3.84 23.58 -8.83
CA SER A 346 -3.08 22.82 -9.82
C SER A 346 -1.73 22.42 -9.26
N CYS A 347 -1.42 21.13 -9.36
CA CYS A 347 -0.29 20.48 -8.73
C CYS A 347 0.53 19.69 -9.74
N THR A 348 1.86 19.81 -9.68
CA THR A 348 2.79 18.97 -10.46
C THR A 348 3.85 18.35 -9.55
N VAL A 349 4.03 17.03 -9.66
CA VAL A 349 5.08 16.26 -8.98
C VAL A 349 5.89 15.48 -10.01
N TYR A 350 7.22 15.43 -9.85
CA TYR A 350 8.14 14.73 -10.73
C TYR A 350 8.75 13.53 -10.02
N TYR A 351 8.08 12.38 -10.02
CA TYR A 351 8.52 11.19 -9.30
C TYR A 351 9.83 10.62 -9.85
N VAL A 352 10.86 10.53 -9.02
CA VAL A 352 12.17 9.95 -9.36
C VAL A 352 12.21 8.41 -9.32
N MET A 353 11.17 7.78 -8.78
CA MET A 353 11.08 6.33 -8.58
C MET A 353 9.62 5.86 -8.56
N ALA A 354 9.35 4.69 -9.12
CA ALA A 354 8.05 4.02 -9.00
C ALA A 354 7.89 3.29 -7.65
N SER A 355 6.65 3.07 -7.21
CA SER A 355 6.33 2.28 -6.01
C SER A 355 6.70 0.80 -6.16
N THR A 356 6.75 0.28 -7.39
CA THR A 356 7.07 -1.13 -7.66
C THR A 356 7.94 -1.24 -8.90
N SER A 357 8.96 -2.09 -8.85
CA SER A 357 9.83 -2.42 -9.97
C SER A 357 9.96 -3.93 -10.10
N ASN A 358 9.67 -4.48 -11.28
CA ASN A 358 9.67 -5.93 -11.54
C ASN A 358 8.86 -6.75 -10.52
N GLY A 359 7.70 -6.24 -10.10
CA GLY A 359 6.83 -6.88 -9.11
C GLY A 359 7.33 -6.77 -7.65
N ILE A 360 8.47 -6.14 -7.41
CA ILE A 360 9.02 -5.90 -6.08
C ILE A 360 8.70 -4.46 -5.66
N SER A 361 8.06 -4.30 -4.50
CA SER A 361 7.81 -2.99 -3.91
C SER A 361 9.13 -2.28 -3.60
N MET A 362 9.21 -1.00 -3.99
CA MET A 362 10.36 -0.13 -3.71
C MET A 362 10.12 0.74 -2.47
N GLY A 363 8.88 0.82 -2.01
CA GLY A 363 8.44 1.72 -0.96
C GLY A 363 7.06 2.31 -1.21
N ILE A 364 6.62 3.16 -0.30
CA ILE A 364 5.34 3.85 -0.34
C ILE A 364 5.57 5.33 -0.62
N TRP A 365 4.82 5.88 -1.57
CA TRP A 365 4.74 7.33 -1.75
C TRP A 365 3.65 7.91 -0.85
N GLN A 366 4.00 9.01 -0.18
CA GLN A 366 3.08 9.91 0.49
C GLN A 366 3.16 11.27 -0.20
N ILE A 367 2.01 11.86 -0.50
CA ILE A 367 1.89 13.29 -0.78
C ILE A 367 1.26 13.92 0.46
N LYS A 368 2.04 14.70 1.20
CA LYS A 368 1.51 15.57 2.24
C LYS A 368 1.14 16.92 1.61
N VAL A 369 -0.15 17.27 1.64
CA VAL A 369 -0.69 18.56 1.21
C VAL A 369 -0.77 19.44 2.45
N ASN A 370 0.05 20.48 2.54
CA ASN A 370 -0.04 21.47 3.62
C ASN A 370 -0.97 22.60 3.19
N ILE A 371 -1.87 23.01 4.08
CA ILE A 371 -2.86 24.07 3.90
C ILE A 371 -2.72 25.02 5.11
N GLY A 372 -1.79 25.97 5.02
CA GLY A 372 -1.39 26.76 6.19
C GLY A 372 -0.80 25.86 7.29
N THR A 373 -1.49 25.76 8.43
CA THR A 373 -1.09 24.94 9.59
C THR A 373 -1.69 23.52 9.56
N GLU A 374 -2.67 23.26 8.70
CA GLU A 374 -3.32 21.96 8.57
C GLU A 374 -2.65 21.14 7.46
N SER A 375 -2.81 19.81 7.49
CA SER A 375 -2.29 18.97 6.43
C SER A 375 -3.14 17.73 6.18
N ALA A 376 -3.20 17.33 4.92
CA ALA A 376 -3.80 16.07 4.48
C ALA A 376 -2.73 15.16 3.87
N ASN A 377 -2.85 13.86 4.09
CA ASN A 377 -1.93 12.85 3.52
C ASN A 377 -2.66 12.00 2.49
N PHE A 378 -1.99 11.72 1.38
CA PHE A 378 -2.45 10.84 0.32
C PHE A 378 -1.34 9.84 -0.05
N TYR A 379 -1.71 8.63 -0.44
CA TYR A 379 -0.76 7.54 -0.70
C TYR A 379 -0.90 6.98 -2.13
N PRO A 380 -0.51 7.74 -3.18
CA PRO A 380 -0.64 7.27 -4.55
C PRO A 380 0.32 6.11 -4.83
N SER A 381 -0.15 5.12 -5.60
CA SER A 381 0.74 4.16 -6.24
C SER A 381 1.34 4.79 -7.49
N VAL A 382 2.68 4.83 -7.56
CA VAL A 382 3.42 5.40 -8.69
C VAL A 382 3.87 4.25 -9.58
N ALA A 383 3.33 4.17 -10.79
CA ALA A 383 3.67 3.12 -11.74
C ALA A 383 5.03 3.35 -12.41
N MET A 384 5.62 2.26 -12.92
CA MET A 384 6.71 2.37 -13.90
C MET A 384 6.12 2.81 -15.25
N PRO A 385 6.68 3.86 -15.89
CA PRO A 385 6.19 4.31 -17.19
C PRO A 385 6.43 3.24 -18.26
N MET A 386 5.45 3.08 -19.15
CA MET A 386 5.53 2.20 -20.31
C MET A 386 5.67 3.02 -21.60
N GLY A 387 6.46 2.53 -22.55
CA GLY A 387 6.70 3.18 -23.83
C GLY A 387 7.71 4.32 -23.74
N ASN A 388 7.23 5.54 -23.52
CA ASN A 388 8.05 6.74 -23.52
C ASN A 388 9.02 6.78 -22.33
N THR A 389 10.25 7.23 -22.57
CA THR A 389 11.17 7.58 -21.48
C THR A 389 10.66 8.86 -20.80
N MET A 390 10.38 8.77 -19.49
CA MET A 390 9.86 9.91 -18.72
C MET A 390 10.93 10.59 -17.87
N LEU A 391 12.03 9.90 -17.57
CA LEU A 391 13.13 10.39 -16.74
C LEU A 391 14.45 9.81 -17.24
N THR A 392 15.46 10.66 -17.42
CA THR A 392 16.86 10.28 -17.59
C THR A 392 17.75 11.03 -16.59
N LYS A 393 19.01 10.60 -16.44
CA LYS A 393 19.94 11.18 -15.46
C LYS A 393 21.29 11.50 -16.10
N LEU A 394 21.81 12.69 -15.84
CA LEU A 394 23.20 13.06 -16.10
C LEU A 394 23.92 13.30 -14.76
N THR A 395 25.23 13.23 -14.77
CA THR A 395 26.08 13.23 -13.59
C THR A 395 27.18 14.29 -13.75
N GLY A 396 27.46 15.02 -12.68
CA GLY A 396 28.59 15.95 -12.59
C GLY A 396 29.93 15.25 -12.75
N ILE A 397 30.90 15.95 -13.32
CA ILE A 397 32.27 15.43 -13.50
C ILE A 397 33.14 15.89 -12.33
N THR A 398 33.20 17.19 -12.10
CA THR A 398 33.85 17.79 -10.92
C THR A 398 32.82 18.16 -9.86
N ASP A 399 31.59 18.49 -10.27
CA ASP A 399 30.49 18.82 -9.37
C ASP A 399 30.08 17.61 -8.51
N SER A 400 30.32 17.75 -7.21
CA SER A 400 30.20 16.69 -6.22
C SER A 400 29.47 17.23 -4.99
N ILE A 401 28.72 16.36 -4.33
CA ILE A 401 27.93 16.63 -3.13
C ILE A 401 28.25 15.63 -2.04
N THR A 402 27.85 15.96 -0.82
CA THR A 402 27.85 15.00 0.28
C THR A 402 26.70 14.02 0.09
N GLY A 403 27.03 12.78 -0.26
CA GLY A 403 26.11 11.66 -0.31
C GLY A 403 26.03 10.93 1.03
N MET A 404 25.22 9.86 1.07
CA MET A 404 25.06 9.05 2.28
C MET A 404 26.32 8.25 2.66
N ALA A 405 27.10 7.82 1.67
CA ALA A 405 28.30 6.98 1.87
C ALA A 405 29.61 7.79 1.78
N GLY A 406 29.51 9.12 1.82
CA GLY A 406 30.61 10.04 1.56
C GLY A 406 30.35 10.89 0.32
N VAL A 407 31.42 11.39 -0.29
CA VAL A 407 31.33 12.24 -1.48
C VAL A 407 30.78 11.46 -2.67
N GLU A 408 29.78 12.02 -3.36
CA GLU A 408 29.25 11.49 -4.61
C GLU A 408 29.15 12.59 -5.67
N LYS A 409 29.10 12.21 -6.95
CA LYS A 409 28.88 13.16 -8.04
C LYS A 409 27.42 13.59 -8.08
N ARG A 410 27.18 14.89 -8.31
CA ARG A 410 25.83 15.44 -8.36
C ARG A 410 25.04 14.81 -9.50
N THR A 411 23.84 14.33 -9.20
CA THR A 411 22.91 13.80 -10.21
C THR A 411 21.92 14.87 -10.65
N TYR A 412 21.85 15.09 -11.96
CA TYR A 412 20.88 15.92 -12.66
C TYR A 412 19.77 15.05 -13.25
N PHE A 413 18.54 15.29 -12.84
CA PHE A 413 17.36 14.59 -13.34
C PHE A 413 16.74 15.41 -14.47
N LEU A 414 16.55 14.75 -15.60
CA LEU A 414 15.90 15.32 -16.77
C LEU A 414 14.55 14.63 -16.91
N PHE A 415 13.48 15.33 -16.53
CA PHE A 415 12.13 14.82 -16.66
C PHE A 415 11.54 15.28 -17.99
N ARG A 416 10.96 14.36 -18.75
CA ARG A 416 10.15 14.73 -19.90
C ARG A 416 8.94 15.52 -19.40
N ASP A 417 8.76 16.73 -19.93
CA ASP A 417 7.60 17.57 -19.64
C ASP A 417 6.53 17.37 -20.72
N SER A 418 6.89 17.58 -21.98
CA SER A 418 6.00 17.38 -23.12
C SER A 418 6.76 17.10 -24.42
N LEU A 419 6.04 16.57 -25.41
CA LEU A 419 6.44 16.53 -26.80
C LEU A 419 5.21 16.96 -27.60
N THR A 420 5.32 18.01 -28.38
CA THR A 420 4.24 18.52 -29.22
C THR A 420 4.72 18.65 -30.65
N ALA A 421 3.87 18.37 -31.62
CA ALA A 421 4.16 18.60 -33.03
C ALA A 421 3.63 19.97 -33.46
N ASP A 422 4.35 20.63 -34.35
CA ASP A 422 3.97 21.86 -35.02
C ASP A 422 4.41 21.84 -36.51
N THR A 423 4.11 22.90 -37.26
CA THR A 423 4.46 22.96 -38.69
C THR A 423 5.97 23.00 -38.96
N SER A 424 6.78 23.31 -37.95
CA SER A 424 8.25 23.37 -38.04
C SER A 424 8.95 22.10 -37.55
N GLY A 425 8.20 21.11 -37.06
CA GLY A 425 8.72 19.85 -36.55
C GLY A 425 8.09 19.52 -35.20
N HIS A 426 8.93 19.18 -34.23
CA HIS A 426 8.49 18.90 -32.86
C HIS A 426 9.16 19.86 -31.89
N THR A 427 8.42 20.19 -30.83
CA THR A 427 8.93 20.86 -29.65
C THR A 427 8.99 19.85 -28.50
N PHE A 428 10.19 19.60 -27.98
CA PHE A 428 10.41 18.77 -26.80
C PHE A 428 10.74 19.66 -25.60
N SER A 429 10.04 19.43 -24.50
CA SER A 429 10.21 20.16 -23.26
C SER A 429 10.63 19.23 -22.12
N LEU A 430 11.52 19.71 -21.27
CA LEU A 430 11.96 19.01 -20.06
C LEU A 430 11.96 19.92 -18.83
N PHE A 431 11.91 19.28 -17.67
CA PHE A 431 12.18 19.90 -16.38
C PHE A 431 13.50 19.36 -15.82
N LEU A 432 14.40 20.28 -15.47
CA LEU A 432 15.75 20.01 -14.96
C LEU A 432 15.78 20.26 -13.45
N ALA A 433 16.02 19.20 -12.70
CA ALA A 433 16.26 19.26 -11.26
C ALA A 433 17.57 18.55 -10.89
N THR A 434 18.06 18.79 -9.68
CA THR A 434 19.26 18.11 -9.19
C THR A 434 19.06 17.54 -7.79
N LYS A 435 19.78 16.49 -7.44
CA LYS A 435 19.93 16.06 -6.05
C LYS A 435 20.86 17.02 -5.31
N GLU A 436 20.43 17.56 -4.18
CA GLU A 436 21.35 18.11 -3.16
C GLU A 436 21.57 17.12 -2.02
N ASN A 437 20.49 16.47 -1.60
CA ASN A 437 20.49 15.35 -0.68
C ASN A 437 19.21 14.53 -0.94
N LEU A 438 18.95 13.49 -0.14
CA LEU A 438 17.75 12.67 -0.32
C LEU A 438 16.45 13.42 -0.07
N LEU A 439 16.45 14.55 0.63
CA LEU A 439 15.27 15.31 0.99
C LEU A 439 15.13 16.63 0.22
N ASN A 440 16.10 16.98 -0.63
CA ASN A 440 16.07 18.20 -1.42
C ASN A 440 16.47 17.95 -2.88
N PHE A 441 15.51 18.21 -3.78
CA PHE A 441 15.70 18.11 -5.22
C PHE A 441 15.29 19.42 -5.92
N PRO A 442 16.06 20.51 -5.75
CA PRO A 442 15.70 21.79 -6.32
C PRO A 442 15.74 21.75 -7.86
N ALA A 443 14.88 22.56 -8.47
CA ALA A 443 15.02 22.92 -9.88
C ALA A 443 16.38 23.62 -10.10
N VAL A 444 17.03 23.34 -11.22
CA VAL A 444 18.31 23.98 -11.55
C VAL A 444 18.02 25.24 -12.35
N THR A 445 18.20 26.40 -11.73
CA THR A 445 17.97 27.71 -12.34
C THR A 445 19.19 28.61 -12.24
N VAL A 446 19.40 29.49 -13.22
CA VAL A 446 20.43 30.53 -13.13
C VAL A 446 20.12 31.45 -11.93
N GLY A 447 21.14 31.79 -11.15
CA GLY A 447 21.05 32.59 -9.93
C GLY A 447 20.70 31.78 -8.67
N SER A 448 20.34 30.49 -8.78
CA SER A 448 20.14 29.63 -7.62
C SER A 448 21.46 29.28 -6.93
N SER A 449 21.39 29.02 -5.63
CA SER A 449 22.51 28.52 -4.83
C SER A 449 22.27 27.06 -4.48
N LEU A 450 23.26 26.22 -4.78
CA LEU A 450 23.35 24.82 -4.41
C LEU A 450 24.48 24.64 -3.39
N LYS A 451 24.65 23.46 -2.81
CA LYS A 451 25.75 23.13 -1.89
C LYS A 451 26.70 22.10 -2.49
N ASP A 452 27.99 22.34 -2.39
CA ASP A 452 29.02 21.36 -2.80
C ASP A 452 29.28 20.29 -1.72
N GLN A 453 30.25 19.41 -1.96
CA GLN A 453 30.68 18.34 -1.05
C GLN A 453 31.24 18.83 0.31
N THR A 454 31.57 20.11 0.44
CA THR A 454 32.02 20.75 1.68
C THR A 454 30.88 21.48 2.40
N GLY A 455 29.70 21.54 1.78
CA GLY A 455 28.56 22.33 2.25
C GLY A 455 28.65 23.81 1.88
N THR A 456 29.66 24.21 1.10
CA THR A 456 29.84 25.58 0.63
C THR A 456 28.82 25.91 -0.44
N LEU A 457 28.29 27.14 -0.43
CA LEU A 457 27.36 27.59 -1.45
C LEU A 457 28.04 27.69 -2.81
N TRP A 458 27.41 27.10 -3.80
CA TRP A 458 27.79 27.07 -5.20
C TRP A 458 26.66 27.69 -6.02
N THR A 459 26.91 28.89 -6.56
CA THR A 459 25.92 29.60 -7.39
C THR A 459 25.92 29.07 -8.81
N VAL A 460 24.72 28.84 -9.36
CA VAL A 460 24.52 28.50 -10.76
C VAL A 460 24.53 29.78 -11.60
N ASN A 461 25.64 30.06 -12.28
CA ASN A 461 25.86 31.25 -13.09
C ASN A 461 25.39 31.07 -14.54
N SER A 462 25.49 29.86 -15.08
CA SER A 462 25.08 29.56 -16.45
C SER A 462 24.57 28.14 -16.60
N ILE A 463 23.58 27.98 -17.47
CA ILE A 463 23.03 26.68 -17.89
C ILE A 463 22.88 26.72 -19.40
N SER A 464 23.25 25.64 -20.07
CA SER A 464 22.94 25.41 -21.49
C SER A 464 22.39 24.00 -21.65
N VAL A 465 21.22 23.91 -22.30
CA VAL A 465 20.59 22.65 -22.66
C VAL A 465 20.50 22.58 -24.18
N GLN A 466 20.94 21.46 -24.76
CA GLN A 466 20.88 21.22 -26.20
C GLN A 466 20.21 19.89 -26.47
N MET A 467 19.42 19.84 -27.55
CA MET A 467 18.64 18.67 -27.92
C MET A 467 18.89 18.30 -29.38
N SER A 468 18.77 17.02 -29.70
CA SER A 468 19.03 16.48 -31.03
C SER A 468 18.19 15.23 -31.28
N THR A 469 17.85 14.93 -32.53
CA THR A 469 17.20 13.68 -32.95
C THR A 469 18.16 12.71 -33.64
N ASP A 470 19.38 13.13 -33.95
CA ASP A 470 20.41 12.38 -34.68
C ASP A 470 21.76 12.30 -33.94
N ALA A 471 21.88 12.95 -32.78
CA ALA A 471 23.10 13.16 -31.99
C ALA A 471 24.23 13.94 -32.70
N THR A 472 23.96 14.52 -33.87
CA THR A 472 24.92 15.30 -34.68
C THR A 472 24.51 16.76 -34.82
N THR A 473 23.23 17.01 -35.11
CA THR A 473 22.65 18.33 -35.23
C THR A 473 22.01 18.72 -33.90
N TRP A 474 22.52 19.77 -33.26
CA TRP A 474 22.09 20.19 -31.92
C TRP A 474 21.33 21.52 -31.99
N VAL A 475 20.14 21.53 -31.40
CA VAL A 475 19.31 22.72 -31.22
C VAL A 475 19.49 23.23 -29.78
N ASN A 476 19.78 24.52 -29.63
CA ASN A 476 19.81 25.16 -28.32
C ASN A 476 18.39 25.26 -27.76
N SER A 477 18.22 24.86 -26.51
CA SER A 477 16.94 24.98 -25.82
C SER A 477 16.76 26.39 -25.25
N THR A 478 15.51 26.80 -25.13
CA THR A 478 15.10 28.06 -24.49
C THR A 478 14.77 27.81 -23.02
N ASP A 479 15.33 28.60 -22.11
CA ASP A 479 14.97 28.61 -20.70
C ASP A 479 13.59 29.25 -20.53
N SER A 480 12.64 28.49 -19.99
CA SER A 480 11.27 28.94 -19.70
C SER A 480 11.10 29.33 -18.23
N GLY A 481 12.19 29.40 -17.47
CA GLY A 481 12.22 29.68 -16.04
C GLY A 481 11.97 28.43 -15.20
N ASN A 482 12.33 28.51 -13.91
CA ASN A 482 12.07 27.46 -12.90
C ASN A 482 12.57 26.06 -13.30
N GLY A 483 13.62 25.97 -14.11
CA GLY A 483 14.20 24.70 -14.55
C GLY A 483 13.52 24.07 -15.76
N HIS A 484 12.58 24.77 -16.41
CA HIS A 484 11.94 24.29 -17.64
C HIS A 484 12.72 24.71 -18.88
N TRP A 485 12.95 23.77 -19.79
CA TRP A 485 13.70 23.99 -21.03
C TRP A 485 12.94 23.40 -22.21
N SER A 486 12.92 24.09 -23.34
CA SER A 486 12.28 23.61 -24.56
C SER A 486 13.14 23.81 -25.81
N ALA A 487 13.18 22.82 -26.70
CA ALA A 487 13.77 22.96 -28.02
C ALA A 487 12.69 22.71 -29.08
N SER A 488 12.49 23.69 -29.96
CA SER A 488 11.57 23.62 -31.09
C SER A 488 12.32 23.28 -32.40
N GLY A 489 11.58 22.90 -33.44
CA GLY A 489 12.14 22.59 -34.75
C GLY A 489 12.89 21.25 -34.82
N LEU A 490 12.63 20.32 -33.89
CA LEU A 490 13.21 18.98 -33.93
C LEU A 490 12.56 18.18 -35.06
N THR A 491 13.35 17.81 -36.05
CA THR A 491 12.91 17.04 -37.24
C THR A 491 13.34 15.57 -37.15
N GLY A 492 12.80 14.71 -38.01
CA GLY A 492 13.16 13.28 -38.06
C GLY A 492 12.39 12.38 -37.08
N LEU A 493 11.39 12.92 -36.38
CA LEU A 493 10.43 12.15 -35.59
C LEU A 493 9.15 11.94 -36.41
N ALA A 494 8.61 10.72 -36.42
CA ALA A 494 7.39 10.37 -37.13
C ALA A 494 6.29 9.97 -36.13
N SER A 495 5.06 10.44 -36.36
CA SER A 495 3.93 10.17 -35.46
C SER A 495 3.66 8.68 -35.33
N GLY A 496 3.42 8.23 -34.09
CA GLY A 496 3.18 6.82 -33.76
C GLY A 496 4.39 5.89 -33.88
N VAL A 497 5.57 6.41 -34.28
CA VAL A 497 6.80 5.63 -34.41
C VAL A 497 7.77 6.00 -33.30
N SER A 498 8.38 4.97 -32.70
CA SER A 498 9.42 5.17 -31.69
C SER A 498 10.64 5.87 -32.30
N GLY A 499 10.96 7.04 -31.75
CA GLY A 499 12.14 7.84 -32.08
C GLY A 499 12.99 8.14 -30.85
N LYS A 500 14.09 8.85 -31.05
CA LYS A 500 15.04 9.23 -30.00
C LYS A 500 15.22 10.74 -29.94
N ILE A 501 15.35 11.25 -28.71
CA ILE A 501 15.81 12.61 -28.44
C ILE A 501 17.02 12.52 -27.53
N TYR A 502 18.13 13.07 -28.00
CA TYR A 502 19.39 13.18 -27.26
C TYR A 502 19.46 14.53 -26.58
N VAL A 503 19.90 14.56 -25.31
CA VAL A 503 19.93 15.78 -24.51
C VAL A 503 21.30 15.96 -23.86
N LYS A 504 21.89 17.14 -24.06
CA LYS A 504 23.10 17.63 -23.38
C LYS A 504 22.71 18.68 -22.35
N VAL A 505 23.40 18.66 -21.21
CA VAL A 505 23.26 19.69 -20.17
C VAL A 505 24.67 20.14 -19.76
N THR A 506 24.87 21.45 -19.75
CA THR A 506 26.07 22.12 -19.26
C THR A 506 25.68 23.07 -18.15
N VAL A 507 26.32 22.98 -17.00
CA VAL A 507 26.08 23.87 -15.85
C VAL A 507 27.41 24.47 -15.42
N ASN A 508 27.47 25.81 -15.34
CA ASN A 508 28.69 26.56 -15.02
C ASN A 508 29.90 26.16 -15.90
N GLY A 509 29.66 25.94 -17.19
CA GLY A 509 30.69 25.54 -18.16
C GLY A 509 31.09 24.06 -18.12
N GLU A 510 30.62 23.28 -17.14
CA GLU A 510 30.84 21.82 -17.10
C GLU A 510 29.70 21.08 -17.80
N GLN A 511 29.99 20.45 -18.94
CA GLN A 511 29.06 19.50 -19.58
C GLN A 511 28.98 18.23 -18.73
N LYS A 512 27.75 17.82 -18.43
CA LYS A 512 27.46 16.63 -17.62
C LYS A 512 27.53 15.37 -18.47
N SER A 513 27.89 14.24 -17.85
CA SER A 513 28.02 12.95 -18.53
C SER A 513 27.13 11.88 -17.92
N THR A 514 26.90 10.77 -18.61
CA THR A 514 26.03 9.69 -18.12
C THR A 514 26.63 8.93 -16.94
N ASP A 515 27.96 8.98 -16.77
CA ASP A 515 28.74 8.19 -15.81
C ASP A 515 29.59 9.04 -14.85
N GLY A 516 29.61 10.36 -15.02
CA GLY A 516 30.45 11.27 -14.23
C GLY A 516 31.93 11.27 -14.65
N ALA A 517 32.29 10.57 -15.72
CA ALA A 517 33.62 10.64 -16.31
C ALA A 517 33.74 11.84 -17.28
N ALA A 518 34.98 12.13 -17.70
CA ALA A 518 35.23 13.14 -18.74
C ALA A 518 34.36 12.89 -19.98
N VAL A 519 33.89 13.97 -20.60
CA VAL A 519 32.99 13.88 -21.75
C VAL A 519 33.70 13.25 -22.95
N ALA A 520 33.08 12.21 -23.48
CA ALA A 520 33.35 11.57 -24.75
C ALA A 520 32.05 11.49 -25.57
N THR A 521 32.15 11.11 -26.84
CA THR A 521 30.99 11.05 -27.74
C THR A 521 29.85 10.15 -27.23
N ALA A 522 30.17 9.09 -26.49
CA ALA A 522 29.18 8.10 -26.03
C ALA A 522 28.51 8.44 -24.69
N ASN A 523 29.17 9.20 -23.80
CA ASN A 523 28.66 9.53 -22.46
C ASN A 523 28.26 11.01 -22.31
N GLY A 524 28.44 11.84 -23.34
CA GLY A 524 28.18 13.28 -23.28
C GLY A 524 26.71 13.70 -23.36
N TYR A 525 25.76 12.78 -23.49
CA TYR A 525 24.33 13.07 -23.59
C TYR A 525 23.48 11.92 -23.02
N GLN A 526 22.25 12.22 -22.64
CA GLN A 526 21.23 11.20 -22.34
C GLN A 526 20.26 11.02 -23.50
N THR A 527 19.55 9.88 -23.52
CA THR A 527 18.60 9.54 -24.58
C THR A 527 17.19 9.33 -24.03
N PHE A 528 16.21 10.01 -24.59
CA PHE A 528 14.79 9.73 -24.42
C PHE A 528 14.28 8.93 -25.60
N THR A 529 13.62 7.81 -25.32
CA THR A 529 12.75 7.15 -26.30
C THR A 529 11.39 7.85 -26.30
N VAL A 530 10.91 8.27 -27.47
CA VAL A 530 9.64 9.00 -27.60
C VAL A 530 8.80 8.43 -28.74
N ILE A 531 7.49 8.45 -28.58
CA ILE A 531 6.51 8.16 -29.62
C ILE A 531 5.69 9.46 -29.78
N PRO A 532 5.90 10.22 -30.87
CA PRO A 532 5.21 11.48 -31.14
C PRO A 532 3.72 11.33 -31.45
#